data_AF-A0A960AWK1-F1
#
_entry.id   AF-A0A960AWK1-F1
#
_cell.length_a   1.000
_cell.length_b   1.000
_cell.length_c   1.000
_cell.angle_alpha   90.00
_cell.angle_beta   90.00
_cell.angle_gamma   90.00
#
_symmetry.space_group_name_H-M   'P 1'
#
loop_
_entity.id
_entity.type
_entity.pdbx_description
1 polymer ?
#
loop_
_entity_poly.entity_id
_entity_poly.type
_entity_poly.pdbx_seq_one_letter_code
_entity_poly.pdbx_strand_id
1 'polypeptide(L)'
;IYLRHTENPLHPALKSYHPFDGDGMLHIVGFRDGKAFYRNRFVRTEAFEAEQQAGGPLWPGLAEPLSLARADHGWGARTMLKDASSTDVVVHRGTALTSFYQCGDLYRVDPYTGETLGKDTWNGAFPFDWGVSAHPKVDERTDEMLFFNYAKSAPYLHYGVVDADNDLVHY
;
A
#
# COMPACT_ATOMS: atom_id res chain seq x y z
N ILE A 1 -3.46 10.59 -16.60
CA ILE A 1 -2.65 10.93 -15.40
C ILE A 1 -1.50 9.93 -15.34
N TYR A 2 -0.32 10.34 -14.89
CA TYR A 2 0.77 9.46 -14.51
C TYR A 2 0.89 9.45 -12.98
N LEU A 3 0.90 8.26 -12.39
CA LEU A 3 1.03 8.04 -10.96
C LEU A 3 2.34 7.33 -10.68
N ARG A 4 3.02 7.72 -9.61
CA ARG A 4 4.23 7.06 -9.13
C ARG A 4 4.33 7.14 -7.62
N HIS A 5 4.79 6.07 -7.00
CA HIS A 5 5.14 6.04 -5.60
C HIS A 5 6.60 6.40 -5.33
N THR A 6 6.84 6.99 -4.17
CA THR A 6 8.16 7.01 -3.51
C THR A 6 8.00 6.79 -2.01
N GLU A 7 9.05 6.27 -1.39
CA GLU A 7 9.20 6.16 0.05
C GLU A 7 9.85 7.43 0.61
N ASN A 8 9.08 8.22 1.35
CA ASN A 8 9.55 9.46 1.97
C ASN A 8 9.32 9.42 3.49
N PRO A 9 10.38 9.23 4.31
CA PRO A 9 10.21 9.13 5.74
C PRO A 9 9.82 10.49 6.34
N LEU A 10 8.67 10.55 7.01
CA LEU A 10 8.24 11.74 7.74
C LEU A 10 8.82 11.78 9.16
N HIS A 11 8.97 10.61 9.77
CA HIS A 11 9.66 10.42 11.04
C HIS A 11 11.01 9.72 10.84
N PRO A 12 11.99 9.95 11.74
CA PRO A 12 13.23 9.17 11.72
C PRO A 12 12.93 7.69 12.01
N ALA A 13 13.78 6.80 11.51
CA ALA A 13 13.77 5.39 11.93
C ALA A 13 14.09 5.26 13.42
N LEU A 14 13.73 4.13 14.04
CA LEU A 14 14.03 3.88 15.46
C LEU A 14 15.55 3.84 15.72
N LYS A 15 16.34 3.36 14.76
CA LYS A 15 17.80 3.22 14.82
C LYS A 15 18.50 3.33 13.45
N SER A 16 18.01 2.66 12.41
CA SER A 16 18.64 2.53 11.10
C SER A 16 17.59 2.55 9.99
N TYR A 17 17.75 3.46 9.04
CA TYR A 17 16.80 3.65 7.95
C TYR A 17 17.14 2.75 6.75
N HIS A 18 16.15 1.99 6.26
CA HIS A 18 16.19 1.35 4.95
C HIS A 18 15.32 2.15 3.95
N PRO A 19 15.74 2.34 2.68
CA PRO A 19 14.97 3.13 1.70
C PRO A 19 13.51 2.69 1.50
N PHE A 20 13.17 1.43 1.77
CA PHE A 20 11.80 0.90 1.64
C PHE A 20 10.90 1.16 2.86
N ASP A 21 11.41 1.75 3.94
CA ASP A 21 10.66 1.98 5.18
C ASP A 21 9.94 3.34 5.22
N GLY A 22 10.23 4.22 4.25
CA GLY A 22 9.65 5.56 4.19
C GLY A 22 8.15 5.53 3.90
N ASP A 23 7.44 6.54 4.41
CA ASP A 23 6.00 6.68 4.18
C ASP A 23 5.67 6.84 2.70
N GLY A 24 4.62 6.18 2.25
CA GLY A 24 4.20 6.25 0.85
C GLY A 24 3.80 7.67 0.46
N MET A 25 4.52 8.25 -0.50
CA MET A 25 4.13 9.50 -1.15
C MET A 25 3.77 9.23 -2.61
N LEU A 26 2.51 9.52 -2.94
CA LEU A 26 2.04 9.44 -4.31
C LEU A 26 2.36 10.74 -5.04
N HIS A 27 2.97 10.61 -6.21
CA HIS A 27 3.25 11.68 -7.16
C HIS A 27 2.28 11.57 -8.33
N ILE A 28 1.65 12.69 -8.68
CA ILE A 28 0.59 12.78 -9.68
C ILE A 28 1.02 13.81 -10.72
N VAL A 29 1.17 13.36 -11.96
CA VAL A 29 1.39 14.24 -13.11
C VAL A 29 0.19 14.13 -14.04
N GLY A 30 -0.56 15.21 -14.18
CA GLY A 30 -1.68 15.27 -15.12
C GLY A 30 -1.33 16.02 -16.38
N PHE A 31 -1.78 15.50 -17.52
CA PHE A 31 -1.55 16.08 -18.84
C PHE A 31 -2.88 16.45 -19.46
N ARG A 32 -3.02 17.70 -19.91
CA ARG A 32 -4.21 18.19 -20.59
C ARG A 32 -3.87 19.42 -21.41
N ASP A 33 -4.38 19.50 -22.65
CA ASP A 33 -4.28 20.67 -23.53
C ASP A 33 -2.83 21.17 -23.69
N GLY A 34 -1.87 20.26 -23.86
CA GLY A 34 -0.45 20.57 -24.02
C GLY A 34 0.27 21.05 -22.74
N LYS A 35 -0.38 21.00 -21.58
CA LYS A 35 0.19 21.38 -20.28
C LYS A 35 0.27 20.19 -19.33
N ALA A 36 1.19 20.29 -18.38
CA ALA A 36 1.30 19.36 -17.26
C ALA A 36 1.05 20.08 -15.94
N PHE A 37 0.43 19.38 -14.98
CA PHE A 37 0.43 19.78 -13.57
C PHE A 37 1.09 18.69 -12.74
N TYR A 38 1.61 19.07 -11.58
CA TYR A 38 2.19 18.16 -10.60
C TYR A 38 1.55 18.37 -9.23
N ARG A 39 1.29 17.26 -8.53
CA ARG A 39 0.89 17.23 -7.12
C ARG A 39 1.53 16.03 -6.44
N ASN A 40 1.70 16.13 -5.13
CA ASN A 40 2.04 14.98 -4.29
C ASN A 40 1.20 14.96 -3.01
N ARG A 41 0.98 13.76 -2.48
CA ARG A 41 0.28 13.51 -1.21
C ARG A 41 0.92 12.31 -0.52
N PHE A 42 1.05 12.38 0.80
CA PHE A 42 1.26 11.17 1.58
C PHE A 42 -0.01 10.32 1.53
N VAL A 43 0.17 9.01 1.34
CA VAL A 43 -0.89 8.03 1.55
C VAL A 43 -1.13 7.94 3.05
N ARG A 44 -2.37 8.18 3.46
CA ARG A 44 -2.79 8.25 4.87
C ARG A 44 -3.05 6.83 5.38
N THR A 45 -1.98 6.03 5.48
CA THR A 45 -2.10 4.67 6.02
C THR A 45 -2.45 4.72 7.51
N GLU A 46 -3.01 3.62 8.03
CA GLU A 46 -3.26 3.49 9.47
C GLU A 46 -1.98 3.71 10.28
N ALA A 47 -0.87 3.12 9.82
CA ALA A 47 0.41 3.28 10.46
C ALA A 47 0.96 4.71 10.36
N PHE A 48 0.79 5.37 9.20
CA PHE A 48 1.13 6.78 9.03
C PHE A 48 0.40 7.64 10.06
N GLU A 49 -0.93 7.50 10.18
CA GLU A 49 -1.71 8.29 11.13
C GLU A 49 -1.36 7.98 12.59
N ALA A 50 -1.04 6.72 12.92
CA ALA A 50 -0.59 6.34 14.24
C ALA A 50 0.77 6.97 14.62
N GLU A 51 1.75 6.99 13.72
CA GLU A 51 3.04 7.64 13.98
C GLU A 51 2.89 9.16 14.13
N GLN A 52 1.99 9.78 13.35
CA GLN A 52 1.64 11.19 13.49
C GLN A 52 1.04 11.52 14.86
N GLN A 53 0.14 10.67 15.35
CA GLN A 53 -0.46 10.82 16.68
C GLN A 53 0.55 10.60 17.81
N ALA A 54 1.45 9.64 17.64
CA ALA A 54 2.53 9.37 18.60
C ALA A 54 3.67 10.40 18.55
N GLY A 55 3.77 11.18 17.47
CA GLY A 55 4.84 12.16 17.24
C GLY A 55 6.19 11.52 16.91
N GLY A 56 6.22 10.29 16.40
CA GLY A 56 7.45 9.56 16.13
C GLY A 56 7.24 8.11 15.66
N PRO A 57 8.32 7.39 15.33
CA PRO A 57 8.23 6.04 14.81
C PRO A 57 7.69 5.07 15.86
N LEU A 58 6.82 4.16 15.43
CA LEU A 58 6.24 3.09 16.25
C LEU A 58 6.71 1.71 15.81
N TRP A 59 7.02 1.55 14.53
CA TRP A 59 7.43 0.28 13.95
C TRP A 59 8.91 0.27 13.58
N PRO A 60 9.59 -0.88 13.70
CA PRO A 60 10.94 -1.06 13.20
C PRO A 60 10.95 -1.16 11.68
N GLY A 61 12.03 -0.68 11.07
CA GLY A 61 12.31 -0.84 9.65
C GLY A 61 12.71 -2.26 9.25
N LEU A 62 12.84 -2.51 7.95
CA LEU A 62 13.25 -3.80 7.39
C LEU A 62 14.60 -4.29 7.94
N ALA A 63 15.54 -3.36 8.12
CA ALA A 63 16.89 -3.62 8.60
C ALA A 63 17.02 -3.63 10.14
N GLU A 64 15.92 -3.48 10.85
CA GLU A 64 15.90 -3.35 12.32
C GLU A 64 15.32 -4.58 13.02
N PRO A 65 15.78 -4.95 14.22
CA PRO A 65 15.21 -6.07 14.94
C PRO A 65 13.81 -5.74 15.45
N LEU A 66 12.92 -6.75 15.42
CA LEU A 66 11.52 -6.60 15.86
C LEU A 66 11.38 -6.16 17.32
N SER A 67 12.38 -6.42 18.17
CA SER A 67 12.41 -6.00 19.56
C SER A 67 12.44 -4.48 19.78
N LEU A 68 12.66 -3.69 18.73
CA LEU A 68 12.55 -2.23 18.80
C LEU A 68 11.11 -1.73 18.64
N ALA A 69 10.18 -2.58 18.19
CA ALA A 69 8.78 -2.20 18.00
C ALA A 69 8.18 -1.60 19.28
N ARG A 70 7.45 -0.50 19.09
CA ARG A 70 6.66 0.17 20.12
C ARG A 70 5.17 -0.12 19.96
N ALA A 71 4.74 -0.47 18.74
CA ALA A 71 3.45 -1.06 18.46
C ALA A 71 3.43 -2.57 18.77
N ASP A 72 2.25 -3.11 19.00
CA ASP A 72 1.97 -4.51 19.33
C ASP A 72 1.50 -5.35 18.13
N HIS A 73 1.30 -4.72 16.97
CA HIS A 73 0.92 -5.33 15.72
C HIS A 73 1.74 -4.75 14.55
N GLY A 74 1.58 -5.31 13.36
CA GLY A 74 2.13 -4.76 12.12
C GLY A 74 1.73 -5.64 10.94
N TRP A 75 2.17 -5.28 9.75
CA TRP A 75 1.65 -5.85 8.51
C TRP A 75 2.64 -6.77 7.80
N GLY A 76 2.06 -7.48 6.82
CA GLY A 76 2.75 -8.23 5.81
C GLY A 76 3.51 -9.46 6.28
N ALA A 77 4.15 -10.11 5.32
CA ALA A 77 4.84 -11.37 5.48
C ALA A 77 5.86 -11.31 6.61
N ARG A 78 6.58 -10.19 6.76
CA ARG A 78 7.55 -9.99 7.86
C ARG A 78 6.89 -9.93 9.23
N THR A 79 5.64 -9.44 9.33
CA THR A 79 4.92 -9.04 10.55
C THR A 79 5.66 -7.94 11.32
N MET A 80 4.95 -7.22 12.20
CA MET A 80 5.57 -6.17 13.04
C MET A 80 6.35 -5.11 12.24
N LEU A 81 5.92 -4.86 11.01
CA LEU A 81 6.47 -3.85 10.12
C LEU A 81 5.37 -2.84 9.81
N LYS A 82 5.74 -1.57 9.63
CA LYS A 82 4.83 -0.53 9.14
C LYS A 82 4.34 -0.87 7.74
N ASP A 83 3.03 -0.85 7.51
CA ASP A 83 2.50 -0.73 6.15
C ASP A 83 2.56 0.72 5.70
N ALA A 84 3.54 1.01 4.86
CA ALA A 84 3.75 2.33 4.29
C ALA A 84 2.94 2.58 3.00
N SER A 85 2.29 1.54 2.44
CA SER A 85 1.61 1.56 1.15
C SER A 85 2.41 2.30 0.06
N SER A 86 3.70 1.97 -0.02
CA SER A 86 4.72 2.85 -0.62
C SER A 86 5.38 2.30 -1.88
N THR A 87 5.06 1.07 -2.28
CA THR A 87 5.85 0.31 -3.25
C THR A 87 5.36 0.50 -4.68
N ASP A 88 4.06 0.31 -4.92
CA ASP A 88 3.49 0.40 -6.27
C ASP A 88 2.10 1.03 -6.24
N VAL A 89 1.65 1.51 -7.40
CA VAL A 89 0.30 2.01 -7.63
C VAL A 89 -0.26 1.41 -8.91
N VAL A 90 -1.43 0.79 -8.80
CA VAL A 90 -2.23 0.35 -9.94
C VAL A 90 -3.52 1.16 -10.01
N VAL A 91 -4.08 1.35 -11.20
CA VAL A 91 -5.43 1.91 -11.33
C VAL A 91 -6.37 0.77 -11.68
N HIS A 92 -7.37 0.55 -10.83
CA HIS A 92 -8.43 -0.44 -11.04
C HIS A 92 -9.77 0.28 -10.89
N ARG A 93 -10.65 0.16 -11.90
CA ARG A 93 -11.98 0.79 -11.91
C ARG A 93 -11.97 2.30 -11.61
N GLY A 94 -11.01 3.01 -12.21
CA GLY A 94 -10.87 4.46 -12.06
C GLY A 94 -10.37 4.93 -10.68
N THR A 95 -10.04 4.02 -9.77
CA THR A 95 -9.44 4.33 -8.47
C THR A 95 -7.98 3.88 -8.46
N ALA A 96 -7.08 4.70 -7.89
CA ALA A 96 -5.71 4.26 -7.66
C ALA A 96 -5.66 3.39 -6.40
N LEU A 97 -4.99 2.25 -6.46
CA LEU A 97 -4.71 1.36 -5.36
C LEU A 97 -3.21 1.37 -5.12
N THR A 98 -2.81 1.80 -3.93
CA THR A 98 -1.41 1.80 -3.50
C THR A 98 -1.15 0.56 -2.66
N SER A 99 0.08 0.06 -2.69
CA SER A 99 0.42 -1.27 -2.19
C SER A 99 1.81 -1.32 -1.55
N PHE A 100 2.07 -2.38 -0.78
CA PHE A 100 3.28 -2.52 0.02
C PHE A 100 4.03 -3.83 -0.26
N TYR A 101 5.35 -3.74 -0.38
CA TYR A 101 6.21 -4.83 -0.84
C TYR A 101 6.11 -6.11 -0.01
N GLN A 102 5.80 -6.02 1.29
CA GLN A 102 5.64 -7.18 2.19
C GLN A 102 4.23 -7.78 2.20
N CYS A 103 3.36 -7.46 1.24
CA CYS A 103 1.92 -7.75 1.31
C CYS A 103 1.21 -6.93 2.38
N GLY A 104 0.82 -5.71 2.03
CA GLY A 104 0.04 -4.83 2.92
C GLY A 104 -1.44 -4.80 2.57
N ASP A 105 -2.15 -3.93 3.25
CA ASP A 105 -3.49 -3.53 2.82
C ASP A 105 -3.37 -2.71 1.53
N LEU A 106 -4.37 -2.78 0.65
CA LEU A 106 -4.46 -1.86 -0.46
C LEU A 106 -5.13 -0.57 0.00
N TYR A 107 -4.55 0.58 -0.30
CA TYR A 107 -5.17 1.86 0.00
C TYR A 107 -5.74 2.50 -1.27
N ARG A 108 -7.02 2.84 -1.21
CA ARG A 108 -7.72 3.57 -2.27
C ARG A 108 -7.31 5.03 -2.24
N VAL A 109 -6.95 5.57 -3.39
CA VAL A 109 -6.57 6.97 -3.56
C VAL A 109 -7.29 7.54 -4.78
N ASP A 110 -7.82 8.76 -4.64
CA ASP A 110 -8.32 9.50 -5.80
C ASP A 110 -7.14 9.83 -6.74
N PRO A 111 -7.14 9.36 -7.99
CA PRO A 111 -5.98 9.49 -8.88
C PRO A 111 -5.73 10.92 -9.36
N TYR A 112 -6.66 11.85 -9.15
CA TYR A 112 -6.54 13.26 -9.55
C TYR A 112 -6.13 14.15 -8.38
N THR A 113 -6.69 13.94 -7.20
CA THR A 113 -6.46 14.79 -6.01
C THR A 113 -5.33 14.24 -5.13
N GLY A 114 -5.11 12.93 -5.15
CA GLY A 114 -4.23 12.20 -4.23
C GLY A 114 -4.82 12.01 -2.83
N GLU A 115 -6.12 12.27 -2.66
CA GLU A 115 -6.82 12.03 -1.39
C GLU A 115 -6.90 10.52 -1.11
N THR A 116 -6.48 10.12 0.09
CA THR A 116 -6.64 8.73 0.55
C THR A 116 -8.09 8.51 0.97
N LEU A 117 -8.74 7.54 0.33
CA LEU A 117 -10.15 7.21 0.51
C LEU A 117 -10.36 6.09 1.55
N GLY A 118 -9.27 5.51 2.05
CA GLY A 118 -9.26 4.41 3.02
C GLY A 118 -8.71 3.12 2.43
N LYS A 119 -8.78 2.03 3.20
CA LYS A 119 -8.40 0.70 2.73
C LYS A 119 -9.43 0.18 1.72
N ASP A 120 -8.98 -0.58 0.74
CA ASP A 120 -9.90 -1.39 -0.05
C ASP A 120 -10.52 -2.48 0.82
N THR A 121 -11.74 -2.85 0.49
CA THR A 121 -12.50 -3.86 1.22
C THR A 121 -12.98 -4.99 0.32
N TRP A 122 -12.90 -4.85 -1.01
CA TRP A 122 -13.46 -5.81 -1.98
C TRP A 122 -14.85 -6.31 -1.56
N ASN A 123 -15.76 -5.36 -1.35
CA ASN A 123 -17.12 -5.59 -0.88
C ASN A 123 -17.21 -6.41 0.43
N GLY A 124 -16.19 -6.30 1.28
CA GLY A 124 -16.07 -6.98 2.57
C GLY A 124 -15.22 -8.25 2.56
N ALA A 125 -14.69 -8.67 1.41
CA ALA A 125 -13.92 -9.91 1.27
C ALA A 125 -12.39 -9.72 1.25
N PHE A 126 -11.87 -8.50 1.48
CA PHE A 126 -10.43 -8.24 1.49
C PHE A 126 -9.68 -9.10 2.53
N PRO A 127 -8.57 -9.78 2.16
CA PRO A 127 -7.86 -10.70 3.06
C PRO A 127 -6.88 -9.95 3.99
N PHE A 128 -7.40 -9.18 4.95
CA PHE A 128 -6.59 -8.35 5.86
C PHE A 128 -5.51 -9.11 6.65
N ASP A 129 -5.71 -10.39 6.93
CA ASP A 129 -4.71 -11.23 7.62
C ASP A 129 -3.47 -11.54 6.76
N TRP A 130 -3.58 -11.39 5.44
CA TRP A 130 -2.51 -11.70 4.47
C TRP A 130 -2.05 -10.48 3.69
N GLY A 131 -2.93 -9.51 3.47
CA GLY A 131 -2.70 -8.40 2.55
C GLY A 131 -2.58 -8.86 1.10
N VAL A 132 -2.06 -7.96 0.26
CA VAL A 132 -1.88 -8.13 -1.18
C VAL A 132 -0.48 -7.72 -1.58
N SER A 133 0.21 -8.53 -2.38
CA SER A 133 1.54 -8.17 -2.90
C SER A 133 1.52 -6.84 -3.65
N ALA A 134 2.66 -6.18 -3.73
CA ALA A 134 2.74 -4.87 -4.37
C ALA A 134 2.52 -4.86 -5.90
N HIS A 135 2.33 -6.01 -6.54
CA HIS A 135 2.28 -6.07 -8.01
C HIS A 135 1.01 -6.76 -8.54
N PRO A 136 -0.20 -6.34 -8.12
CA PRO A 136 -1.40 -6.77 -8.81
C PRO A 136 -1.37 -6.31 -10.26
N LYS A 137 -2.11 -7.01 -11.13
CA LYS A 137 -2.23 -6.73 -12.56
C LYS A 137 -3.70 -6.64 -12.91
N VAL A 138 -4.07 -5.62 -13.68
CA VAL A 138 -5.43 -5.45 -14.18
C VAL A 138 -5.47 -5.95 -15.63
N ASP A 139 -6.40 -6.85 -15.94
CA ASP A 139 -6.74 -7.20 -17.32
C ASP A 139 -7.68 -6.11 -17.87
N GLU A 140 -7.17 -5.28 -18.77
CA GLU A 140 -7.91 -4.17 -19.38
C GLU A 140 -9.09 -4.62 -20.26
N ARG A 141 -9.20 -5.92 -20.58
CA ARG A 141 -10.31 -6.47 -21.36
C ARG A 141 -11.48 -6.89 -20.47
N THR A 142 -11.21 -7.39 -19.26
CA THR A 142 -12.23 -7.92 -18.35
C THR A 142 -12.46 -7.03 -17.12
N ASP A 143 -11.61 -6.04 -16.89
CA ASP A 143 -11.52 -5.25 -15.65
C ASP A 143 -11.26 -6.10 -14.40
N GLU A 144 -10.76 -7.34 -14.57
CA GLU A 144 -10.33 -8.18 -13.46
C GLU A 144 -8.96 -7.73 -12.95
N MET A 145 -8.79 -7.72 -11.63
CA MET A 145 -7.50 -7.54 -10.98
C MET A 145 -7.00 -8.88 -10.44
N LEU A 146 -5.87 -9.33 -10.97
CA LEU A 146 -5.16 -10.52 -10.52
C LEU A 146 -4.10 -10.13 -9.51
N PHE A 147 -4.01 -10.87 -8.42
CA PHE A 147 -2.98 -10.66 -7.42
C PHE A 147 -2.50 -11.98 -6.83
N PHE A 148 -1.40 -11.90 -6.09
CA PHE A 148 -0.99 -12.93 -5.17
C PHE A 148 -0.60 -12.27 -3.85
N ASN A 149 -0.51 -13.06 -2.78
CA ASN A 149 0.15 -12.65 -1.54
C ASN A 149 1.07 -13.78 -1.09
N TYR A 150 1.94 -13.51 -0.12
CA TYR A 150 2.88 -14.52 0.36
C TYR A 150 3.13 -14.36 1.86
N ALA A 151 3.50 -15.46 2.51
CA ALA A 151 3.74 -15.50 3.95
C ALA A 151 4.91 -16.43 4.32
N LYS A 152 5.33 -16.36 5.58
CA LYS A 152 6.35 -17.25 6.17
C LYS A 152 5.82 -18.61 6.59
N SER A 153 4.51 -18.81 6.59
CA SER A 153 3.82 -20.04 7.00
C SER A 153 2.89 -20.57 5.91
N ALA A 154 2.61 -21.87 5.93
CA ALA A 154 1.69 -22.51 5.00
C ALA A 154 0.31 -21.80 4.98
N PRO A 155 -0.36 -21.67 3.81
CA PRO A 155 0.02 -22.20 2.50
C PRO A 155 1.13 -21.44 1.75
N TYR A 156 1.78 -20.46 2.37
CA TYR A 156 2.87 -19.62 1.84
C TYR A 156 2.50 -18.65 0.73
N LEU A 157 1.47 -18.94 -0.06
CA LEU A 157 1.03 -18.09 -1.17
C LEU A 157 -0.46 -18.34 -1.47
N HIS A 158 -1.20 -17.27 -1.73
CA HIS A 158 -2.50 -17.32 -2.40
C HIS A 158 -2.43 -16.67 -3.77
N TYR A 159 -3.30 -17.10 -4.66
CA TYR A 159 -3.62 -16.39 -5.90
C TYR A 159 -5.07 -15.93 -5.80
N GLY A 160 -5.33 -14.68 -6.17
CA GLY A 160 -6.68 -14.16 -6.14
C GLY A 160 -7.05 -13.33 -7.37
N VAL A 161 -8.36 -13.24 -7.59
CA VAL A 161 -8.97 -12.47 -8.68
C VAL A 161 -10.10 -11.64 -8.11
N VAL A 162 -10.06 -10.34 -8.37
CA VAL A 162 -11.15 -9.41 -8.09
C VAL A 162 -11.79 -9.04 -9.42
N ASP A 163 -13.10 -9.17 -9.53
CA ASP A 163 -13.80 -8.92 -10.79
C ASP A 163 -14.09 -7.43 -11.06
N ALA A 164 -14.77 -7.19 -12.17
CA ALA A 164 -15.22 -5.86 -12.58
C ALA A 164 -16.26 -5.23 -11.64
N ASP A 165 -16.83 -5.98 -10.70
CA ASP A 165 -17.78 -5.54 -9.68
C ASP A 165 -17.15 -5.37 -8.28
N ASN A 166 -15.82 -5.52 -8.18
CA ASN A 166 -15.00 -5.37 -6.96
C ASN A 166 -15.24 -6.51 -5.96
N ASP A 167 -15.71 -7.65 -6.46
CA ASP A 167 -15.90 -8.86 -5.68
C ASP A 167 -14.66 -9.77 -5.80
N LEU A 168 -14.20 -10.32 -4.68
CA LEU A 168 -13.15 -11.34 -4.67
C LEU A 168 -13.75 -12.68 -5.13
N VAL A 169 -13.57 -13.00 -6.40
CA VAL A 169 -14.19 -14.17 -7.05
C VAL A 169 -13.31 -15.43 -7.00
N HIS A 170 -12.04 -15.29 -6.61
CA HIS A 170 -11.09 -16.39 -6.39
C HIS A 170 -10.06 -16.03 -5.32
N TYR A 171 -9.69 -16.99 -4.44
CA TYR A 171 -8.68 -16.82 -3.40
C TYR A 171 -8.15 -18.16 -2.84
#